data_AF-A1TMT6-F1
#
_entry.id   AF-A1TMT6-F1
#
_cell.length_a   1.000
_cell.length_b   1.000
_cell.length_c   1.000
_cell.angle_alpha   90.00
_cell.angle_beta   90.00
_cell.angle_gamma   90.00
#
_symmetry.space_group_name_H-M   'P 1'
#
loop_
_entity.id
_entity.type
_entity.pdbx_description
1 polymer ?
#
loop_
_entity_poly.entity_id
_entity_poly.type
_entity_poly.pdbx_seq_one_letter_code
_entity_poly.pdbx_strand_id
1 'polypeptide(L)'
;MQWNTVIAEIQARRGWTQPQVARAAGCAQATISDLATGKTTEPRFALGQALLKLHRASMRKAPLPKEQVRAEPAGQGAPIASQTEVSHG
;
A
#
# COMPACT_ATOMS: atom_id res chain seq x y z
N MET A 1 -3.57 12.63 9.85
CA MET A 1 -2.92 11.31 10.05
C MET A 1 -1.91 11.13 8.93
N GLN A 2 -0.67 10.78 9.23
CA GLN A 2 0.38 10.61 8.21
C GLN A 2 0.35 9.18 7.64
N TRP A 3 -0.54 8.94 6.67
CA TRP A 3 -0.75 7.59 6.11
C TRP A 3 0.50 7.02 5.44
N ASN A 4 1.34 7.89 4.86
CA ASN A 4 2.65 7.52 4.35
C ASN A 4 3.56 6.89 5.43
N THR A 5 3.64 7.48 6.62
CA THR A 5 4.37 6.93 7.77
C THR A 5 3.78 5.59 8.23
N VAL A 6 2.45 5.50 8.34
CA VAL A 6 1.76 4.25 8.73
C VAL A 6 2.07 3.11 7.75
N ILE A 7 2.02 3.38 6.45
CA ILE A 7 2.33 2.40 5.40
C ILE A 7 3.82 2.05 5.40
N ALA A 8 4.72 3.03 5.55
CA ALA A 8 6.16 2.81 5.64
C ALA A 8 6.54 1.93 6.84
N GLU A 9 5.94 2.17 8.01
CA GLU A 9 6.17 1.34 9.21
C GLU A 9 5.64 -0.08 9.08
N ILE A 10 4.47 -0.29 8.46
CA ILE A 10 3.97 -1.66 8.18
C ILE A 10 4.97 -2.40 7.29
N GLN A 11 5.40 -1.77 6.19
CA GLN A 11 6.38 -2.35 5.26
C GLN A 11 7.70 -2.68 5.97
N ALA A 12 8.28 -1.74 6.71
CA ALA A 12 9.55 -1.92 7.42
C ALA A 12 9.48 -3.00 8.52
N ARG A 13 8.39 -3.06 9.29
CA ARG A 13 8.24 -4.03 10.40
C ARG A 13 7.85 -5.44 9.93
N ARG A 14 7.25 -5.58 8.74
CA ARG A 14 6.82 -6.88 8.17
C ARG A 14 7.69 -7.39 7.03
N GLY A 15 8.57 -6.57 6.46
CA GLY A 15 9.22 -6.86 5.18
C GLY A 15 8.24 -6.91 4.01
N TRP A 16 7.15 -6.13 4.09
CA TRP A 16 6.09 -6.13 3.08
C TRP A 16 6.28 -5.02 2.05
N THR A 17 5.70 -5.23 0.87
CA THR A 17 5.60 -4.28 -0.24
C THR A 17 4.20 -3.65 -0.30
N GLN A 18 4.04 -2.51 -0.99
CA GLN A 18 2.74 -1.85 -1.19
C GLN A 18 1.60 -2.80 -1.66
N PRO A 19 1.75 -3.70 -2.64
CA PRO A 19 0.68 -4.63 -3.01
C PRO A 19 0.35 -5.66 -1.92
N GLN A 20 1.31 -6.06 -1.07
CA GLN A 20 1.03 -6.92 0.09
C GLN A 20 0.24 -6.18 1.17
N VAL A 21 0.59 -4.90 1.44
CA VAL A 21 -0.20 -4.02 2.31
C VAL A 21 -1.62 -3.82 1.76
N ALA A 22 -1.76 -3.64 0.44
CA ALA A 22 -3.05 -3.46 -0.22
C ALA A 22 -3.95 -4.70 -0.07
N ARG A 23 -3.41 -5.90 -0.35
CA ARG A 23 -4.11 -7.17 -0.13
C ARG A 23 -4.53 -7.36 1.32
N ALA A 24 -3.63 -7.08 2.28
CA ALA A 24 -3.93 -7.18 3.71
C ALA A 24 -4.96 -6.14 4.19
N ALA A 25 -5.04 -4.98 3.55
CA ALA A 25 -6.00 -3.92 3.84
C ALA A 25 -7.33 -4.05 3.06
N GLY A 26 -7.44 -5.01 2.14
CA GLY A 26 -8.62 -5.23 1.30
C GLY A 26 -8.85 -4.16 0.22
N CYS A 27 -7.79 -3.56 -0.32
CA CYS A 27 -7.88 -2.49 -1.33
C CYS A 27 -6.90 -2.68 -2.50
N ALA A 28 -7.01 -1.81 -3.51
CA ALA A 28 -6.11 -1.80 -4.66
C ALA A 28 -4.75 -1.18 -4.30
N GLN A 29 -3.67 -1.66 -4.92
CA GLN A 29 -2.32 -1.11 -4.71
C GLN A 29 -2.23 0.38 -5.09
N ALA A 30 -2.96 0.82 -6.11
CA ALA A 30 -3.06 2.25 -6.46
C ALA A 30 -3.52 3.10 -5.27
N THR A 31 -4.49 2.63 -4.48
CA THR A 31 -4.97 3.32 -3.27
C THR A 31 -3.89 3.40 -2.18
N ILE A 32 -3.08 2.36 -2.01
CA ILE A 32 -1.94 2.38 -1.09
C ILE A 32 -0.85 3.35 -1.56
N SER A 33 -0.56 3.40 -2.86
CA SER A 33 0.41 4.35 -3.42
C SER A 33 -0.06 5.80 -3.28
N ASP A 34 -1.34 6.07 -3.52
CA ASP A 34 -1.96 7.40 -3.39
C ASP A 34 -1.94 7.92 -1.93
N LEU A 35 -2.12 7.01 -0.96
CA LEU A 35 -1.93 7.28 0.47
C LEU A 35 -0.45 7.43 0.87
N ALA A 36 0.45 6.68 0.21
CA ALA A 36 1.88 6.73 0.48
C ALA A 36 2.57 7.98 -0.09
N THR A 37 2.09 8.51 -1.21
CA THR A 37 2.51 9.82 -1.75
C THR A 37 1.79 11.00 -1.11
N GLY A 38 0.73 10.75 -0.33
CA GLY A 38 -0.07 11.79 0.32
C GLY A 38 -1.08 12.49 -0.61
N LYS A 39 -1.28 11.98 -1.83
CA LYS A 39 -2.30 12.47 -2.78
C LYS A 39 -3.72 12.24 -2.26
N THR A 40 -3.94 11.19 -1.47
CA THR A 40 -5.10 11.03 -0.59
C THR A 40 -4.65 11.25 0.85
N THR A 41 -5.26 12.23 1.53
CA THR A 41 -5.08 12.48 2.96
C THR A 41 -6.21 11.88 3.81
N GLU A 42 -7.39 11.70 3.21
CA GLU A 42 -8.60 11.22 3.87
C GLU A 42 -9.16 9.95 3.19
N PRO A 43 -8.61 8.75 3.51
CA PRO A 43 -9.18 7.50 3.05
C PRO A 43 -10.54 7.24 3.68
N ARG A 44 -11.37 6.47 2.96
CA ARG A 44 -12.64 5.94 3.46
C ARG A 44 -12.44 5.26 4.81
N PHE A 45 -13.28 5.57 5.80
CA PHE A 45 -13.13 5.18 7.22
C PHE A 45 -12.76 3.70 7.45
N ALA A 46 -13.38 2.78 6.70
CA ALA A 46 -13.09 1.34 6.77
C ALA A 46 -11.63 1.00 6.39
N LEU A 47 -11.08 1.64 5.36
CA LEU A 47 -9.68 1.47 4.94
C LEU A 47 -8.72 2.07 5.97
N GLY A 48 -9.02 3.25 6.49
CA GLY A 48 -8.24 3.87 7.58
C GLY A 48 -8.17 2.96 8.81
N GLN A 49 -9.30 2.36 9.22
CA GLN A 49 -9.31 1.35 10.27
C GLN A 49 -8.48 0.11 9.95
N ALA A 50 -8.56 -0.42 8.73
CA ALA A 50 -7.80 -1.60 8.32
C ALA A 50 -6.29 -1.36 8.42
N LEU A 51 -5.80 -0.23 7.91
CA LEU A 51 -4.40 0.18 8.00
C LEU A 51 -3.93 0.34 9.45
N LEU A 52 -4.73 0.98 10.31
CA LEU A 52 -4.40 1.13 11.73
C LEU A 52 -4.39 -0.22 12.48
N LYS A 53 -5.26 -1.17 12.12
CA LYS A 53 -5.25 -2.54 12.66
C LYS A 53 -3.98 -3.28 12.24
N LEU A 54 -3.57 -3.19 10.97
CA LEU A 54 -2.33 -3.78 10.45
C LEU A 54 -1.07 -3.18 11.09
N HIS A 55 -1.03 -1.86 11.27
CA HIS A 55 0.07 -1.15 11.93
C HIS A 55 0.22 -1.59 13.40
N ARG A 56 -0.87 -1.57 14.17
CA ARG A 56 -0.89 -2.08 15.57
C ARG A 56 -0.52 -3.57 15.65
N ALA A 57 -0.97 -4.39 14.71
CA ALA A 57 -0.60 -5.80 14.65
C ALA A 57 0.89 -5.99 14.34
N SER A 58 1.51 -5.08 13.58
CA SER A 58 2.94 -5.11 13.20
C SER A 58 3.87 -4.59 14.30
N MET A 59 3.34 -3.85 15.27
CA MET A 59 4.07 -3.48 16.49
C MET A 59 3.99 -4.56 17.59
N ARG A 60 2.96 -5.41 17.59
CA ARG A 60 2.89 -6.56 18.51
C ARG A 60 3.78 -7.69 17.99
N LYS A 61 4.85 -8.01 18.73
CA LYS A 61 5.77 -9.13 18.48
C LYS A 61 5.05 -10.48 18.66
N ALA A 62 4.27 -10.88 17.68
CA ALA A 62 3.73 -12.23 17.52
C ALA A 62 4.56 -12.97 16.45
N PRO A 63 5.00 -14.22 16.70
CA PRO A 63 5.77 -14.98 15.73
C PRO A 63 4.91 -15.30 14.50
N LEU A 64 5.49 -15.13 13.31
CA LEU A 64 4.83 -15.42 12.04
C LEU A 64 4.81 -16.94 11.78
N PRO A 65 3.65 -17.55 11.51
CA PRO A 65 3.60 -18.75 10.68
C PRO A 65 4.17 -18.40 9.30
N LYS A 66 5.18 -19.16 8.88
CA LYS A 66 6.02 -18.90 7.70
C LYS A 66 5.54 -19.65 6.44
N GLU A 67 4.25 -19.60 6.16
CA GLU A 67 3.55 -20.12 4.96
C GLU A 67 2.10 -19.58 4.97
N GLN A 68 1.35 -19.37 3.88
CA GLN A 68 1.61 -19.37 2.42
C GLN A 68 2.06 -17.95 1.94
N VAL A 69 2.24 -17.54 0.67
CA VAL A 69 1.98 -18.13 -0.67
C VAL A 69 3.22 -17.97 -1.55
N ARG A 70 3.68 -19.10 -2.10
CA ARG A 70 4.61 -19.22 -3.24
C ARG A 70 3.79 -19.19 -4.53
N ALA A 71 4.38 -18.67 -5.63
CA ALA A 71 3.75 -18.29 -6.91
C ALA A 71 3.11 -16.87 -6.88
N GLU A 72 3.39 -15.93 -7.80
CA GLU A 72 4.20 -15.89 -9.04
C GLU A 72 4.77 -14.46 -9.28
N PRO A 73 5.79 -14.28 -10.15
CA PRO A 73 6.34 -12.97 -10.47
C PRO A 73 5.46 -12.17 -11.43
N ALA A 74 4.56 -11.35 -10.88
CA ALA A 74 3.95 -10.24 -11.61
C ALA A 74 4.51 -8.91 -11.05
N GLY A 75 5.16 -8.04 -11.80
CA GLY A 75 5.16 -7.93 -13.26
C GLY A 75 4.79 -6.49 -13.62
N GLN A 76 5.81 -5.67 -13.83
CA GLN A 76 5.78 -4.47 -14.68
C GLN A 76 4.57 -3.52 -14.57
N GLY A 77 4.57 -2.67 -13.53
CA GLY A 77 3.95 -1.35 -13.60
C GLY A 77 4.94 -0.35 -14.22
N ALA A 78 4.96 -0.26 -15.55
CA ALA A 78 5.79 0.69 -16.30
C ALA A 78 5.45 2.17 -15.96
N PRO A 79 6.36 3.15 -16.18
CA PRO A 79 6.11 4.53 -15.79
C PRO A 79 4.93 5.15 -16.56
N ILE A 80 4.10 5.93 -15.88
CA ILE A 80 3.11 6.82 -16.51
C ILE A 80 3.80 8.05 -17.12
N ALA A 81 4.54 7.83 -18.20
CA ALA A 81 4.96 8.88 -19.11
C ALA A 81 3.86 9.15 -20.14
N SER A 82 3.82 10.40 -20.64
CA SER A 82 3.00 10.86 -21.78
C SER A 82 1.49 10.92 -21.55
N GLN A 83 1.01 12.09 -21.10
CA GLN A 83 -0.23 12.63 -21.66
C GLN A 83 0.15 13.69 -22.70
N THR A 84 -0.35 13.50 -23.91
CA THR A 84 0.04 14.19 -25.14
C THR A 84 -0.34 15.67 -25.14
N GLU A 85 0.61 16.49 -25.58
CA GLU A 85 0.40 17.88 -25.99
C GLU A 85 -0.51 17.93 -27.22
N VAL A 86 -1.67 18.58 -27.13
CA VAL A 86 -2.53 18.88 -28.29
C VAL A 86 -2.79 20.37 -28.38
N SER A 87 -1.89 21.06 -29.07
CA SER A 87 -2.13 22.42 -29.57
C SER A 87 -3.11 22.39 -30.75
N HIS A 88 -4.14 23.23 -30.68
CA HIS A 88 -4.96 23.77 -31.76
C HIS A 88 -5.62 25.04 -31.17
N GLY A 89 -5.71 26.18 -31.85
CA GLY A 89 -5.24 26.54 -33.19
C GLY A 89 -5.78 27.93 -33.52
#